data_AF-A0A962LGE1-F1
#
_entry.id   AF-A0A962LGE1-F1
#
_cell.length_a   1.000
_cell.length_b   1.000
_cell.length_c   1.000
_cell.angle_alpha   90.00
_cell.angle_beta   90.00
_cell.angle_gamma   90.00
#
_symmetry.space_group_name_H-M   'P 1'
#
loop_
_entity.id
_entity.type
_entity.pdbx_description
1 polymer ?
#
loop_
_entity_poly.entity_id
_entity_poly.type
_entity_poly.pdbx_seq_one_letter_code
_entity_poly.pdbx_strand_id
1 'polypeptide(L)'
;MSQYFEVHPDNPQPRLIRSAVDIIRGGGVVVYPTDSSYAIGCQLDDKNALDRIRRIRDLDDKHNFTLVCRDLSDISTYARVDNTMYRVLRAHTPGPYTFILRATSEVPRRLVHAKRK
;
A
#
# COMPACT_ATOMS: atom_id res chain seq x y z
N MET A 1 0.29 9.68 21.13
CA MET A 1 1.69 9.24 21.20
C MET A 1 1.84 8.02 20.29
N SER A 2 2.88 7.94 19.46
CA SER A 2 3.12 6.79 18.59
C SER A 2 3.69 5.61 19.38
N GLN A 3 3.34 4.39 19.01
CA GLN A 3 4.02 3.18 19.48
C GLN A 3 5.24 2.92 18.60
N TYR A 4 6.33 2.43 19.19
CA TYR A 4 7.55 2.05 18.48
C TYR A 4 7.82 0.56 18.67
N PHE A 5 7.95 -0.17 17.57
CA PHE A 5 8.28 -1.59 17.58
C PHE A 5 9.65 -1.78 16.92
N GLU A 6 10.58 -2.35 17.68
CA GLU A 6 11.84 -2.84 17.15
C GLU A 6 11.63 -4.26 16.60
N VAL A 7 11.66 -4.39 15.28
CA VAL A 7 11.41 -5.65 14.56
C VAL A 7 12.69 -6.06 13.86
N HIS A 8 13.09 -7.33 14.01
CA HIS A 8 14.26 -7.85 13.29
C HIS A 8 13.96 -7.90 11.79
N PRO A 9 14.81 -7.35 10.91
CA PRO A 9 14.52 -7.24 9.48
C PRO A 9 14.42 -8.61 8.78
N ASP A 10 15.33 -9.54 9.09
CA ASP A 10 15.37 -10.87 8.43
C ASP A 10 14.50 -11.94 9.11
N ASN A 11 14.09 -11.72 10.36
CA ASN A 11 13.34 -12.68 11.16
C ASN A 11 12.31 -11.95 12.05
N PRO A 12 11.31 -11.30 11.45
CA PRO A 12 10.41 -10.42 12.15
C PRO A 12 9.58 -11.17 13.19
N GLN A 13 9.54 -10.65 14.41
CA GLN A 13 8.85 -11.30 15.53
C GLN A 13 7.33 -11.33 15.27
N PRO A 14 6.70 -12.51 15.13
CA PRO A 14 5.28 -12.59 14.71
C PRO A 14 4.30 -11.91 15.67
N ARG A 15 4.67 -11.77 16.95
CA ARG A 15 3.86 -11.05 17.94
C ARG A 15 3.79 -9.55 17.63
N LEU A 16 4.93 -8.93 17.29
CA LEU A 16 4.99 -7.49 16.98
C LEU A 16 4.30 -7.19 15.65
N ILE A 17 4.48 -8.05 14.65
CA ILE A 17 3.76 -7.94 13.37
C ILE A 17 2.25 -8.01 13.59
N ARG A 18 1.75 -8.95 14.40
CA ARG A 18 0.33 -9.03 14.74
C ARG A 18 -0.17 -7.75 15.41
N SER A 19 0.55 -7.21 16.38
CA SER A 19 0.19 -5.94 17.01
C SER A 19 0.13 -4.78 16.00
N ALA A 20 1.06 -4.71 15.04
CA ALA A 20 1.02 -3.70 13.97
C ALA A 20 -0.20 -3.89 13.05
N VAL A 21 -0.54 -5.13 12.69
CA VAL A 21 -1.72 -5.46 11.88
C VAL A 21 -3.01 -5.10 12.61
N ASP A 22 -3.10 -5.35 13.92
CA ASP A 22 -4.27 -4.99 14.72
C ASP A 22 -4.46 -3.47 14.79
N ILE A 23 -3.37 -2.70 14.86
CA ILE A 23 -3.40 -1.24 14.76
C ILE A 23 -3.95 -0.81 13.39
N ILE A 24 -3.47 -1.40 12.28
CA ILE A 24 -3.98 -1.10 10.93
C ILE A 24 -5.48 -1.40 10.85
N ARG A 25 -5.90 -2.57 11.35
CA ARG A 25 -7.30 -3.02 11.36
C ARG A 25 -8.22 -2.14 12.22
N GLY A 26 -7.67 -1.52 13.25
CA GLY A 26 -8.35 -0.53 14.07
C GLY A 26 -8.40 0.89 13.47
N GLY A 27 -8.01 1.08 12.20
CA GLY A 27 -7.97 2.39 11.55
C GLY A 27 -6.72 3.22 11.85
N GLY A 28 -5.69 2.57 12.38
CA GLY A 28 -4.38 3.16 12.62
C GLY A 28 -3.59 3.42 11.34
N VAL A 29 -2.64 4.34 11.44
CA VAL A 29 -1.62 4.59 10.41
C VAL A 29 -0.29 4.09 10.97
N VAL A 30 0.43 3.31 10.17
CA VAL A 30 1.74 2.76 10.53
C VAL A 30 2.83 3.27 9.60
N VAL A 31 4.06 3.29 10.09
CA VAL A 31 5.27 3.53 9.30
C VAL A 31 6.08 2.24 9.34
N TYR A 32 6.41 1.67 8.18
CA TYR A 32 7.08 0.36 8.09
C TYR A 32 8.16 0.36 7.02
N PRO A 33 9.25 -0.42 7.20
CA PRO A 33 10.32 -0.50 6.21
C PRO A 33 9.87 -1.28 4.98
N THR A 34 10.31 -0.85 3.80
CA THR A 34 10.25 -1.63 2.56
C THR A 34 11.66 -1.84 2.01
N ASP A 35 11.77 -2.55 0.89
CA ASP A 35 12.99 -2.70 0.11
C ASP A 35 13.57 -1.38 -0.44
N SER A 36 12.75 -0.33 -0.52
CA SER A 36 13.12 0.97 -1.09
C SER A 36 13.33 2.05 -0.02
N SER A 37 12.37 2.21 0.89
CA SER A 37 12.41 3.18 1.98
C SER A 37 11.29 2.87 2.98
N TYR A 38 11.14 3.69 4.01
CA TYR A 38 9.96 3.61 4.87
C TYR A 38 8.71 4.07 4.12
N ALA A 39 7.63 3.30 4.25
CA ALA A 39 6.32 3.62 3.75
C ALA A 39 5.36 3.97 4.89
N ILE A 40 4.35 4.78 4.58
CA ILE A 40 3.23 5.07 5.49
C ILE A 40 2.03 4.32 4.96
N GLY A 41 1.43 3.47 5.79
CA GLY A 41 0.33 2.59 5.40
C GLY A 41 -0.86 2.66 6.35
N CYS A 42 -2.03 2.36 5.80
CA CYS A 42 -3.28 2.17 6.54
C CYS A 42 -4.16 1.15 5.80
N GLN A 43 -5.33 0.86 6.36
CA GLN A 43 -6.32 0.03 5.70
C GLN A 43 -6.93 0.73 4.48
N LEU A 44 -7.16 -0.03 3.40
CA LEU A 44 -7.59 0.44 2.08
C LEU A 44 -8.86 1.33 2.12
N ASP A 45 -9.88 0.94 2.89
CA ASP A 45 -11.17 1.64 2.91
C ASP A 45 -11.36 2.57 4.12
N ASP A 46 -10.28 2.88 4.86
CA ASP A 46 -10.35 3.83 5.97
C ASP A 46 -10.11 5.26 5.48
N LYS A 47 -11.18 6.05 5.38
CA LYS A 47 -11.11 7.47 4.99
C LYS A 47 -10.27 8.29 5.95
N ASN A 48 -10.45 8.09 7.26
CA ASN A 48 -9.80 8.90 8.28
C ASN A 48 -8.29 8.63 8.29
N ALA A 49 -7.90 7.36 8.16
CA ALA A 49 -6.50 6.99 8.07
C ALA A 49 -5.85 7.52 6.78
N LEU A 50 -6.54 7.46 5.64
CA LEU A 50 -6.05 8.02 4.38
C LEU A 50 -5.87 9.55 4.45
N ASP A 51 -6.82 10.27 5.06
CA ASP A 51 -6.72 11.72 5.24
C ASP A 51 -5.56 12.10 6.17
N ARG A 52 -5.26 11.26 7.17
CA ARG A 52 -4.04 11.42 8.00
C ARG A 52 -2.77 11.21 7.16
N ILE A 53 -2.72 10.22 6.29
CA ILE A 53 -1.58 10.00 5.39
C ILE A 53 -1.37 11.21 4.48
N ARG A 54 -2.45 11.74 3.86
CA ARG A 54 -2.39 12.95 3.02
C ARG A 54 -1.77 14.13 3.74
N ARG A 55 -2.18 14.38 4.99
CA ARG A 55 -1.63 15.47 5.82
C ARG A 55 -0.17 15.25 6.19
N ILE A 56 0.22 14.03 6.58
CA ILE A 56 1.60 13.72 6.96
C ILE A 56 2.55 13.88 5.76
N ARG A 57 2.09 13.47 4.59
CA ARG A 57 2.88 13.42 3.35
C ARG A 57 2.77 14.67 2.48
N ASP A 58 1.93 15.63 2.89
CA ASP A 58 1.59 16.86 2.16
C ASP A 58 1.23 16.58 0.69
N LEU A 59 0.24 15.70 0.50
CA LEU A 59 -0.14 15.20 -0.82
C LEU A 59 -1.32 15.98 -1.40
N ASP A 60 -1.22 16.32 -2.67
CA ASP A 60 -2.32 16.88 -3.45
C ASP A 60 -3.33 15.79 -3.87
N ASP A 61 -4.42 16.24 -4.48
CA ASP A 61 -5.48 15.39 -5.02
C ASP A 61 -5.10 14.67 -6.33
N LYS A 62 -3.95 15.02 -6.91
CA LYS A 62 -3.41 14.43 -8.15
C LYS A 62 -2.39 13.31 -7.89
N HIS A 63 -1.98 13.10 -6.65
CA HIS A 63 -1.05 12.04 -6.33
C HIS A 63 -1.72 10.65 -6.37
N ASN A 64 -1.11 9.71 -7.09
CA ASN A 64 -1.50 8.31 -7.02
C ASN A 64 -1.13 7.72 -5.66
N PHE A 65 -2.08 7.01 -5.05
CA PHE A 65 -1.78 6.14 -3.92
C PHE A 65 -1.27 4.78 -4.38
N THR A 66 -0.48 4.13 -3.52
CA THR A 66 0.09 2.80 -3.78
C THR A 66 -0.64 1.75 -2.95
N LEU A 67 -1.03 0.66 -3.60
CA LEU A 67 -1.46 -0.56 -2.92
C LEU A 67 -0.27 -1.50 -2.81
N VAL A 68 0.06 -1.88 -1.58
CA VAL A 68 1.12 -2.85 -1.31
C VAL A 68 0.49 -4.23 -1.32
N CYS A 69 0.79 -4.98 -2.38
CA CYS A 69 0.24 -6.31 -2.63
C CYS A 69 1.26 -7.39 -2.27
N ARG A 70 0.78 -8.54 -1.81
CA ARG A 70 1.64 -9.67 -1.43
C ARG A 70 2.31 -10.33 -2.63
N ASP A 71 1.57 -10.47 -3.73
CA ASP A 71 1.99 -11.20 -4.92
C ASP A 71 1.21 -10.75 -6.17
N LEU A 72 1.53 -11.36 -7.32
CA LEU A 72 0.88 -11.06 -8.61
C LEU A 72 -0.61 -11.39 -8.64
N SER A 73 -1.06 -12.38 -7.86
CA SER A 73 -2.48 -12.73 -7.78
C SER A 73 -3.23 -11.62 -7.06
N ASP A 74 -2.67 -11.11 -5.97
CA ASP A 74 -3.20 -9.99 -5.20
C ASP A 74 -3.25 -8.70 -6.04
N ILE A 75 -2.21 -8.41 -6.84
CA ILE A 75 -2.23 -7.28 -7.78
C ILE A 75 -3.39 -7.39 -8.77
N SER A 76 -3.65 -8.59 -9.30
CA SER A 76 -4.68 -8.83 -10.32
C SER A 76 -6.11 -8.63 -9.78
N THR A 77 -6.30 -8.67 -8.46
CA THR A 77 -7.57 -8.31 -7.81
C THR A 77 -7.84 -6.81 -7.90
N TYR A 78 -6.81 -5.98 -7.71
CA TYR A 78 -6.97 -4.52 -7.59
C TYR A 78 -6.66 -3.75 -8.87
N ALA A 79 -5.91 -4.34 -9.80
CA ALA A 79 -5.51 -3.71 -11.05
C ALA A 79 -5.86 -4.58 -12.26
N ARG A 80 -6.23 -3.93 -13.36
CA ARG A 80 -6.40 -4.60 -14.65
C ARG A 80 -5.02 -4.94 -15.21
N VAL A 81 -4.73 -6.24 -15.31
CA VAL A 81 -3.47 -6.77 -15.81
C VAL A 81 -3.74 -7.60 -17.05
N ASP A 82 -3.26 -7.16 -18.22
CA ASP A 82 -3.27 -7.98 -19.43
C ASP A 82 -2.03 -8.88 -19.51
N ASN A 83 -1.96 -9.74 -20.53
CA ASN A 83 -0.86 -10.69 -20.70
C ASN A 83 0.51 -10.01 -20.83
N THR A 84 0.57 -8.84 -21.46
CA THR A 84 1.82 -8.10 -21.64
C THR A 84 2.28 -7.54 -20.30
N MET A 85 1.37 -6.91 -19.56
CA MET A 85 1.66 -6.36 -18.25
C MET A 85 2.01 -7.45 -17.24
N TYR A 86 1.34 -8.61 -17.28
CA TYR A 86 1.68 -9.75 -16.44
C TYR A 86 3.14 -10.19 -16.61
N ARG A 87 3.63 -10.26 -17.86
CA ARG A 87 5.04 -10.61 -18.14
C ARG A 87 6.00 -9.57 -17.57
N VAL A 88 5.66 -8.28 -17.68
CA VAL A 88 6.46 -7.18 -17.11
C VAL A 88 6.50 -7.29 -15.59
N LEU A 89 5.34 -7.41 -14.93
CA LEU A 89 5.24 -7.55 -13.48
C LEU A 89 6.05 -8.76 -13.00
N ARG A 90 5.86 -9.92 -13.62
CA ARG A 90 6.57 -11.15 -13.25
C ARG A 90 8.10 -11.04 -13.39
N ALA A 91 8.58 -10.30 -14.38
CA ALA A 91 10.02 -10.11 -14.58
C ALA A 91 10.65 -9.13 -13.58
N HIS A 92 9.86 -8.28 -12.92
CA HIS A 92 10.35 -7.17 -12.09
C HIS A 92 9.77 -7.17 -10.66
N THR A 93 9.11 -8.25 -10.23
CA THR A 93 8.57 -8.39 -8.87
C THR A 93 9.06 -9.68 -8.20
N PRO A 94 9.37 -9.65 -6.89
CA PRO A 94 9.40 -8.46 -6.01
C PRO A 94 10.58 -7.52 -6.36
N GLY A 95 10.44 -6.24 -6.02
CA GLY A 95 11.48 -5.25 -6.26
C GLY A 95 10.99 -3.81 -6.04
N PRO A 96 11.92 -2.83 -6.11
CA PRO A 96 11.68 -1.44 -5.69
C PRO A 96 10.93 -0.63 -6.75
N TYR A 97 9.80 -1.17 -7.22
CA TYR A 97 9.01 -0.62 -8.31
C TYR A 97 7.58 -0.33 -7.85
N THR A 98 7.02 0.77 -8.36
CA THR A 98 5.59 1.06 -8.30
C THR A 98 5.03 1.09 -9.72
N PHE A 99 4.05 0.23 -10.00
CA PHE A 99 3.40 0.15 -11.30
C PHE A 99 2.10 0.95 -11.29
N ILE A 100 1.98 1.93 -12.19
CA ILE A 100 0.74 2.70 -12.34
C ILE A 100 -0.18 1.97 -13.32
N LEU A 101 -1.25 1.37 -12.78
CA LEU A 101 -2.19 0.53 -13.53
C LEU A 101 -3.63 1.06 -13.38
N ARG A 102 -4.51 0.62 -14.30
CA ARG A 102 -5.94 0.91 -14.18
C ARG A 102 -6.55 0.07 -13.06
N ALA A 103 -7.16 0.72 -12.07
CA ALA A 103 -7.84 0.06 -10.97
C ALA A 103 -9.05 -0.78 -11.45
N THR A 104 -9.34 -1.86 -10.71
CA THR A 104 -10.60 -2.61 -10.78
C THR A 104 -11.68 -1.93 -9.93
N SER A 105 -12.86 -2.54 -9.84
CA SER A 105 -13.94 -2.09 -8.95
C SER A 105 -13.65 -2.33 -7.46
N GLU A 106 -12.70 -3.20 -7.13
CA GLU A 106 -12.31 -3.51 -5.74
C GLU A 106 -11.57 -2.36 -5.06
N VAL A 107 -11.04 -1.41 -5.83
CA VAL A 107 -10.35 -0.24 -5.29
C VAL A 107 -11.38 0.85 -4.98
N PRO A 108 -11.47 1.33 -3.73
CA PRO A 108 -12.35 2.44 -3.36
C PRO A 108 -12.14 3.66 -4.25
N ARG A 109 -13.22 4.26 -4.75
CA ARG A 109 -13.17 5.42 -5.67
C ARG A 109 -12.33 6.58 -5.16
N ARG A 110 -12.21 6.74 -3.83
CA ARG A 110 -11.40 7.79 -3.17
C ARG A 110 -9.88 7.62 -3.34
N LEU A 111 -9.43 6.43 -3.75
CA LEU A 111 -8.03 6.10 -4.06
C LEU A 111 -7.75 6.11 -5.56
N VAL A 112 -8.80 6.04 -6.38
CA VAL A 112 -8.67 6.11 -7.83
C VAL A 112 -8.59 7.59 -8.22
N HIS A 113 -7.50 7.96 -8.87
CA HIS A 113 -7.34 9.31 -9.42
C HIS A 113 -8.54 9.66 -10.31
N ALA A 114 -9.15 10.83 -10.12
CA ALA A 114 -10.24 11.30 -10.97
C ALA A 114 -9.76 11.33 -12.43
N LYS A 115 -10.58 10.87 -13.39
CA LYS A 115 -10.18 10.89 -14.81
C LYS A 115 -9.59 12.26 -15.16
N ARG A 116 -8.34 12.29 -15.62
CA ARG A 116 -7.79 13.47 -16.31
C ARG A 116 -8.74 13.73 -17.48
N LYS A 117 -9.42 14.89 -17.47
CA LYS A 117 -10.16 15.39 -18.63
C LYS A 117 -9.18 15.64 -19.77
#